data_AF-A0A661YU74-F1
#
_entry.id   AF-A0A661YU74-F1
#
_cell.length_a   1.000
_cell.length_b   1.000
_cell.length_c   1.000
_cell.angle_alpha   90.00
_cell.angle_beta   90.00
_cell.angle_gamma   90.00
#
_symmetry.space_group_name_H-M   'P 1'
#
loop_
_entity.id
_entity.type
_entity.pdbx_description
1 polymer ?
#
loop_
_entity_poly.entity_id
_entity_poly.type
_entity_poly.pdbx_seq_one_letter_code
_entity_poly.pdbx_strand_id
1 'polypeptide(L)'
;MKGNAMEEKRNIGVYICQCGSNISDYVDVEKVREEVAKINHVSISKTTMFACADATQNEIVQDIQENNLDAIVVASCSPKLHLDTFKNVAERAGLNPYNYVQVNIREQCSWAHSDKPVQATEKAIQLVKAGIARVGYSEA
;
A
#
# COMPACT_ATOMS: atom_id res chain seq x y z
N MET A 1 -29.28 0.83 19.33
CA MET A 1 -28.89 1.19 17.95
C MET A 1 -28.19 -0.01 17.36
N LYS A 2 -28.77 -0.65 16.35
CA LYS A 2 -28.18 -1.82 15.69
C LYS A 2 -27.00 -1.32 14.88
N GLY A 3 -25.78 -1.75 15.23
CA GLY A 3 -24.59 -1.47 14.45
C GLY A 3 -24.79 -2.02 13.05
N ASN A 4 -24.77 -1.13 12.06
CA ASN A 4 -24.87 -1.53 10.67
C ASN A 4 -23.56 -2.26 10.34
N ALA A 5 -23.66 -3.53 10.00
CA ALA A 5 -22.55 -4.33 9.53
C ALA A 5 -22.06 -3.73 8.20
N MET A 6 -21.04 -2.89 8.26
CA MET A 6 -20.30 -2.45 7.09
C MET A 6 -19.32 -3.57 6.74
N GLU A 7 -19.89 -4.66 6.23
CA GLU A 7 -19.19 -5.84 5.72
C GLU A 7 -19.25 -5.83 4.18
N GLU A 8 -19.15 -4.65 3.57
CA GLU A 8 -18.77 -4.59 2.15
C GLU A 8 -17.29 -4.94 2.08
N LYS A 9 -16.99 -6.10 1.49
CA LYS A 9 -15.62 -6.50 1.15
C LYS A 9 -15.05 -5.46 0.19
N ARG A 10 -14.33 -4.46 0.73
CA ARG A 10 -13.63 -3.43 -0.05
C ARG A 10 -12.65 -4.08 -1.00
N ASN A 11 -12.65 -3.65 -2.25
CA ASN A 11 -11.72 -4.09 -3.27
C ASN A 11 -10.41 -3.29 -3.17
N ILE A 12 -9.38 -3.84 -2.53
CA ILE A 12 -8.16 -3.10 -2.18
C ILE A 12 -7.00 -3.43 -3.12
N GLY A 13 -6.37 -2.40 -3.68
CA GLY A 13 -5.07 -2.52 -4.35
C GLY A 13 -3.90 -2.20 -3.43
N VAL A 14 -2.85 -3.02 -3.47
CA VAL A 14 -1.65 -2.88 -2.63
C VAL A 14 -0.41 -2.75 -3.51
N TYR A 15 0.32 -1.65 -3.35
CA TYR A 15 1.52 -1.34 -4.13
C TYR A 15 2.73 -1.22 -3.19
N ILE A 16 3.75 -2.03 -3.43
CA ILE A 16 4.93 -2.15 -2.57
C ILE A 16 6.15 -1.61 -3.32
N CYS A 17 6.70 -0.52 -2.82
CA CYS A 17 7.83 0.18 -3.44
C CYS A 17 9.17 -0.46 -3.04
N GLN A 18 10.04 -0.71 -4.02
CA GLN A 18 11.44 -1.13 -3.81
C GLN A 18 12.33 0.08 -3.44
N CYS A 19 12.02 1.26 -4.00
CA CYS A 19 12.75 2.50 -3.77
C CYS A 19 14.25 2.39 -4.10
N GLY A 20 14.57 1.76 -5.24
CA GLY A 20 15.95 1.40 -5.57
C GLY A 20 16.48 0.43 -4.50
N SER A 21 17.62 0.74 -3.90
CA SER A 21 18.20 -0.03 -2.78
C SER A 21 17.70 0.38 -1.39
N ASN A 22 16.80 1.37 -1.28
CA ASN A 22 16.44 1.89 0.04
C ASN A 22 15.48 0.99 0.83
N ILE A 23 14.64 0.22 0.14
CA ILE A 23 13.73 -0.74 0.77
C ILE A 23 14.17 -2.16 0.43
N SER A 24 14.35 -2.48 -0.86
CA SER A 24 14.56 -3.87 -1.31
C SER A 24 15.87 -4.52 -0.84
N ASP A 25 16.92 -3.75 -0.52
CA ASP A 25 18.16 -4.32 0.04
C ASP A 25 17.97 -4.89 1.46
N TYR A 26 16.93 -4.44 2.18
CA TYR A 26 16.70 -4.79 3.58
C TYR A 26 15.33 -5.44 3.84
N VAL A 27 14.41 -5.36 2.88
CA VAL A 27 13.05 -5.92 2.96
C VAL A 27 12.79 -6.72 1.70
N ASP A 28 12.45 -7.99 1.86
CA ASP A 28 11.99 -8.84 0.76
C ASP A 28 10.57 -8.42 0.37
N VAL A 29 10.49 -7.51 -0.60
CA VAL A 29 9.23 -6.93 -1.10
C VAL A 29 8.35 -7.95 -1.81
N GLU A 30 8.93 -9.00 -2.40
CA GLU A 30 8.16 -10.06 -3.06
C GLU A 30 7.46 -10.92 -2.01
N LYS A 31 8.16 -11.28 -0.94
CA LYS A 31 7.52 -11.94 0.20
C LYS A 31 6.43 -11.08 0.83
N VAL A 32 6.63 -9.76 0.94
CA VAL A 32 5.57 -8.84 1.39
C VAL A 32 4.35 -8.93 0.47
N ARG A 33 4.55 -8.85 -0.86
CA ARG A 33 3.49 -8.96 -1.87
C ARG A 33 2.72 -10.28 -1.74
N GLU A 34 3.44 -11.40 -1.69
CA GLU A 34 2.85 -12.74 -1.58
C GLU A 34 2.03 -12.91 -0.30
N GLU A 35 2.51 -12.40 0.83
CA GLU A 35 1.83 -12.54 2.12
C GLU A 35 0.55 -11.70 2.21
N VAL A 36 0.52 -10.51 1.58
CA VAL A 36 -0.68 -9.65 1.61
C VAL A 36 -1.68 -10.01 0.52
N ALA A 37 -1.26 -10.61 -0.59
CA ALA A 37 -2.14 -11.14 -1.63
C ALA A 37 -3.07 -12.27 -1.13
N LYS A 38 -2.72 -12.94 -0.01
CA LYS A 38 -3.54 -13.98 0.63
C LYS A 38 -4.78 -13.43 1.36
N ILE A 39 -4.90 -12.12 1.49
CA ILE A 39 -5.99 -11.47 2.24
C ILE A 39 -7.20 -11.35 1.32
N ASN A 40 -8.36 -11.87 1.75
CA ASN A 40 -9.58 -12.04 0.94
C ASN A 40 -10.10 -10.81 0.16
N HIS A 41 -9.72 -9.60 0.56
CA HIS A 41 -10.21 -8.34 -0.01
C HIS A 41 -9.10 -7.54 -0.72
N VAL A 42 -7.91 -8.15 -0.88
CA VAL A 42 -6.83 -7.62 -1.70
C VAL A 42 -6.96 -8.23 -3.10
N SER A 43 -7.33 -7.43 -4.09
CA SER A 43 -7.46 -7.88 -5.49
C SER A 43 -6.21 -7.67 -6.31
N ILE A 44 -5.44 -6.63 -5.97
CA ILE A 44 -4.17 -6.30 -6.59
C ILE A 44 -3.09 -6.26 -5.52
N SER A 45 -2.00 -6.97 -5.77
CA SER A 45 -0.76 -6.83 -5.00
C SER A 45 0.42 -6.81 -5.95
N LYS A 46 1.09 -5.66 -6.08
CA LYS A 46 2.19 -5.44 -7.01
C LYS A 46 3.42 -4.88 -6.30
N THR A 47 4.60 -5.29 -6.73
CA THR A 47 5.84 -4.57 -6.44
C THR A 47 6.14 -3.58 -7.54
N THR A 48 6.79 -2.47 -7.21
CA THR A 48 7.23 -1.46 -8.18
C THR A 48 8.58 -0.88 -7.77
N MET A 49 9.41 -0.52 -8.75
CA MET A 49 10.72 0.08 -8.50
C MET A 49 10.60 1.43 -7.79
N PHE A 50 9.73 2.31 -8.27
CA PHE A 50 9.51 3.64 -7.73
C PHE A 50 8.02 4.01 -7.79
N ALA A 51 7.28 3.75 -6.70
CA ALA A 51 5.85 4.04 -6.63
C ALA A 51 5.50 5.52 -6.90
N CYS A 52 6.40 6.46 -6.58
CA CYS A 52 6.19 7.89 -6.81
C CYS A 52 6.58 8.36 -8.23
N ALA A 53 7.15 7.50 -9.09
CA ALA A 53 7.44 7.89 -10.47
C ALA A 53 6.15 8.07 -11.27
N ASP A 54 6.12 9.06 -12.17
CA ASP A 54 4.92 9.42 -12.95
C ASP A 54 4.33 8.24 -13.74
N ALA A 55 5.20 7.39 -14.31
CA ALA A 55 4.76 6.19 -15.02
C ALA A 55 3.99 5.23 -14.11
N THR A 56 4.55 4.91 -12.93
CA THR A 56 3.87 4.04 -11.96
C THR A 56 2.63 4.69 -11.37
N GLN A 57 2.62 6.00 -11.14
CA GLN A 57 1.41 6.71 -10.74
C GLN A 57 0.29 6.53 -11.78
N ASN A 58 0.61 6.60 -13.07
CA ASN A 58 -0.36 6.37 -14.14
C ASN A 58 -0.85 4.92 -14.19
N GLU A 59 0.04 3.95 -13.97
CA GLU A 59 -0.34 2.53 -13.85
C GLU A 59 -1.31 2.32 -12.68
N ILE A 60 -1.04 2.92 -11.51
CA ILE A 60 -1.94 2.84 -10.35
C ILE A 60 -3.30 3.46 -10.67
N VAL A 61 -3.35 4.59 -11.38
CA VAL A 61 -4.61 5.22 -11.82
C VAL A 61 -5.41 4.26 -12.71
N GLN A 62 -4.75 3.63 -13.69
CA GLN A 62 -5.38 2.65 -14.59
C GLN A 62 -5.89 1.43 -13.81
N ASP A 63 -5.05 0.88 -12.92
CA ASP A 63 -5.43 -0.26 -12.08
C ASP A 63 -6.67 0.03 -11.23
N ILE A 64 -6.75 1.23 -10.62
CA ILE A 64 -7.93 1.66 -9.85
C ILE A 64 -9.19 1.64 -10.71
N GLN A 65 -9.11 2.19 -11.93
CA GLN A 65 -10.26 2.33 -12.83
C GLN A 65 -10.68 0.98 -13.42
N GLU A 66 -9.74 0.20 -13.94
CA GLU A 66 -10.01 -1.07 -14.62
C GLU A 66 -10.53 -2.14 -13.66
N ASN A 67 -10.03 -2.15 -12.42
CA ASN A 67 -10.38 -3.15 -11.43
C ASN A 67 -11.46 -2.67 -10.46
N ASN A 68 -11.97 -1.44 -10.62
CA ASN A 68 -12.94 -0.81 -9.72
C ASN A 68 -12.49 -0.92 -8.25
N LEU A 69 -11.27 -0.44 -7.96
CA LEU A 69 -10.73 -0.49 -6.61
C LEU A 69 -11.45 0.52 -5.71
N ASP A 70 -11.87 0.07 -4.54
CA ASP A 70 -12.51 0.92 -3.53
C ASP A 70 -11.49 1.63 -2.64
N ALA A 71 -10.24 1.17 -2.63
CA ALA A 71 -9.18 1.76 -1.83
C ALA A 71 -7.79 1.29 -2.30
N ILE A 72 -6.76 2.06 -1.95
CA ILE A 72 -5.37 1.67 -2.19
C ILE A 72 -4.51 1.74 -0.93
N VAL A 73 -3.52 0.85 -0.85
CA VAL A 73 -2.42 0.89 0.11
C VAL A 73 -1.11 1.04 -0.64
N VAL A 74 -0.31 2.02 -0.26
CA VAL A 74 1.03 2.24 -0.84
C VAL A 74 2.09 2.04 0.23
N ALA A 75 2.73 0.88 0.24
CA ALA A 75 3.83 0.55 1.14
C ALA A 75 5.14 1.12 0.58
N SER A 76 5.60 2.22 1.15
CA SER A 76 6.72 3.00 0.61
C SER A 76 7.42 3.82 1.71
N CYS A 77 7.76 5.07 1.40
CA CYS A 77 8.35 6.02 2.34
C CYS A 77 7.30 6.69 3.24
N SER A 78 7.76 7.63 4.06
CA SER A 78 6.92 8.42 4.95
C SER A 78 5.83 9.22 4.20
N PRO A 79 4.61 9.30 4.75
CA PRO A 79 3.59 10.24 4.27
C PRO A 79 4.04 11.70 4.40
N LYS A 80 5.03 12.02 5.24
CA LYS A 80 5.61 13.38 5.26
C LYS A 80 6.22 13.81 3.91
N LEU A 81 6.52 12.86 3.03
CA LEU A 81 7.16 13.11 1.72
C LEU A 81 6.16 13.02 0.56
N HIS A 82 5.34 11.98 0.53
CA HIS A 82 4.50 11.66 -0.64
C HIS A 82 3.01 11.50 -0.34
N LEU A 83 2.53 12.09 0.78
CA LEU A 83 1.09 12.12 1.07
C LEU A 83 0.29 12.73 -0.08
N ASP A 84 0.64 13.94 -0.49
CA ASP A 84 -0.10 14.65 -1.55
C ASP A 84 0.06 13.95 -2.90
N THR A 85 1.23 13.35 -3.17
CA THR A 85 1.47 12.55 -4.38
C THR A 85 0.44 11.43 -4.51
N PHE A 86 0.27 10.59 -3.49
CA PHE A 86 -0.63 9.44 -3.58
C PHE A 86 -2.10 9.80 -3.38
N LYS A 87 -2.41 10.90 -2.68
CA LYS A 87 -3.76 11.48 -2.69
C LYS A 87 -4.17 11.92 -4.09
N ASN A 88 -3.28 12.60 -4.81
CA ASN A 88 -3.54 13.03 -6.17
C ASN A 88 -3.70 11.84 -7.12
N VAL A 89 -2.99 10.72 -6.90
CA VAL A 89 -3.22 9.47 -7.66
C VAL A 89 -4.64 8.95 -7.45
N ALA A 90 -5.10 8.86 -6.20
CA ALA A 90 -6.47 8.46 -5.90
C ALA A 90 -7.49 9.41 -6.55
N GLU A 91 -7.31 10.72 -6.41
CA GLU A 91 -8.20 11.74 -6.98
C GLU A 91 -8.28 11.65 -8.51
N ARG A 92 -7.14 11.54 -9.19
CA ARG A 92 -7.07 11.40 -10.66
C ARG A 92 -7.74 10.12 -11.16
N ALA A 93 -7.80 9.09 -10.33
CA ALA A 93 -8.49 7.85 -10.64
C ALA A 93 -10.00 7.90 -10.37
N GLY A 94 -10.51 8.99 -9.77
CA GLY A 94 -11.90 9.12 -9.34
C GLY A 94 -12.18 8.47 -7.98
N LEU A 95 -11.15 8.09 -7.24
CA LEU A 95 -11.25 7.54 -5.89
C LEU A 95 -11.24 8.67 -4.86
N ASN A 96 -12.03 8.54 -3.80
CA ASN A 96 -11.96 9.44 -2.65
C ASN A 96 -10.50 9.53 -2.13
N PRO A 97 -9.88 10.73 -2.04
CA PRO A 97 -8.48 10.87 -1.63
C PRO A 97 -8.17 10.38 -0.21
N TYR A 98 -9.20 10.11 0.60
CA TYR A 98 -9.07 9.53 1.95
C TYR A 98 -9.21 8.01 1.96
N ASN A 99 -9.60 7.39 0.84
CA ASN A 99 -9.63 5.93 0.65
C ASN A 99 -8.27 5.39 0.20
N TYR A 100 -7.23 5.91 0.83
CA TYR A 100 -5.85 5.55 0.60
C TYR A 100 -5.09 5.50 1.93
N VAL A 101 -4.15 4.56 2.06
CA VAL A 101 -3.22 4.51 3.20
C VAL A 101 -1.80 4.35 2.70
N GLN A 102 -0.91 5.24 3.14
CA GLN A 102 0.53 5.07 2.96
C GLN A 102 1.13 4.36 4.17
N VAL A 103 1.84 3.26 3.92
CA VAL A 103 2.53 2.48 4.95
C VAL A 103 4.03 2.76 4.84
N ASN A 104 4.61 3.29 5.91
CA ASN A 104 6.04 3.59 5.95
C ASN A 104 6.86 2.31 6.22
N ILE A 105 7.39 1.71 5.15
CA ILE A 105 8.31 0.58 5.23
C ILE A 105 9.76 0.99 4.91
N ARG A 106 10.03 2.30 4.72
CA ARG A 106 11.38 2.83 4.52
C ARG A 106 11.99 3.35 5.82
N GLU A 107 11.63 4.55 6.25
CA GLU A 107 12.22 5.19 7.43
C GLU A 107 11.90 4.41 8.71
N GLN A 108 10.73 3.79 8.82
CA GLN A 108 10.29 3.07 10.02
C GLN A 108 10.54 1.55 9.96
N CYS A 109 11.06 1.03 8.84
CA CYS A 109 11.31 -0.39 8.67
C CYS A 109 12.70 -0.64 8.05
N SER A 110 12.86 -0.54 6.73
CA SER A 110 14.13 -0.90 6.05
C SER A 110 15.35 -0.19 6.64
N TRP A 111 15.30 1.14 6.79
CA TRP A 111 16.43 1.91 7.33
C TRP A 111 16.66 1.68 8.82
N ALA A 112 15.59 1.47 9.58
CA ALA A 112 15.69 1.29 11.03
C ALA A 112 16.12 -0.14 11.43
N HIS A 113 16.12 -1.09 10.49
CA HIS A 113 16.35 -2.52 10.74
C HIS A 113 17.27 -3.11 9.63
N SER A 114 18.17 -2.29 9.09
CA SER A 114 19.07 -2.66 7.99
C SER A 114 20.04 -3.78 8.34
N ASP A 115 20.31 -3.97 9.63
CA ASP A 115 21.10 -5.06 10.20
C ASP A 115 20.31 -6.37 10.37
N LYS A 116 18.99 -6.35 10.17
CA LYS A 116 18.07 -7.47 10.44
C LYS A 116 17.03 -7.67 9.32
N PRO A 117 17.44 -8.05 8.08
CA PRO A 117 16.54 -8.06 6.92
C PRO A 117 15.34 -9.01 7.03
N VAL A 118 15.52 -10.17 7.69
CA VAL A 118 14.43 -11.13 7.91
C VAL A 118 13.35 -10.51 8.81
N GLN A 119 13.74 -9.91 9.93
CA GLN A 119 12.82 -9.26 10.86
C GLN A 119 12.23 -7.97 10.26
N ALA A 120 13.00 -7.23 9.46
CA ALA A 120 12.51 -6.07 8.70
C ALA A 120 11.40 -6.49 7.73
N THR A 121 11.55 -7.63 7.05
CA THR A 121 10.53 -8.18 6.16
C THR A 121 9.27 -8.58 6.92
N GLU A 122 9.42 -9.31 8.03
CA GLU A 122 8.28 -9.69 8.89
C GLU A 122 7.53 -8.46 9.41
N LYS A 123 8.28 -7.44 9.85
CA LYS A 123 7.71 -6.16 10.28
C LYS A 123 6.97 -5.47 9.14
N ALA A 124 7.55 -5.40 7.95
CA ALA A 124 6.92 -4.80 6.77
C ALA A 124 5.59 -5.50 6.46
N ILE A 125 5.54 -6.85 6.47
CA ILE A 125 4.29 -7.61 6.28
C ILE A 125 3.22 -7.16 7.30
N GLN A 126 3.56 -7.07 8.58
CA GLN A 126 2.61 -6.66 9.61
C GLN A 126 2.14 -5.20 9.44
N LEU A 127 3.05 -4.30 9.07
CA LEU A 127 2.70 -2.90 8.79
C LEU A 127 1.76 -2.77 7.59
N VAL A 128 2.01 -3.52 6.51
CA VAL A 128 1.12 -3.51 5.34
C VAL A 128 -0.22 -4.13 5.67
N LYS A 129 -0.27 -5.25 6.41
CA LYS A 129 -1.51 -5.85 6.93
C LYS A 129 -2.33 -4.86 7.75
N ALA A 130 -1.68 -4.09 8.63
CA ALA A 130 -2.34 -3.04 9.40
C ALA A 130 -2.87 -1.90 8.50
N GLY A 131 -2.14 -1.51 7.46
CA GLY A 131 -2.59 -0.52 6.48
C GLY A 131 -3.81 -0.98 5.68
N ILE A 132 -3.81 -2.25 5.25
CA ILE A 132 -4.95 -2.90 4.57
C ILE A 132 -6.16 -2.93 5.49
N ALA A 133 -5.99 -3.39 6.74
CA ALA A 133 -7.07 -3.42 7.72
C ALA A 133 -7.64 -2.01 7.96
N ARG A 134 -6.79 -0.99 8.11
CA ARG A 134 -7.22 0.40 8.30
C ARG A 134 -8.06 0.90 7.14
N VAL A 135 -7.59 0.74 5.89
CA VAL A 135 -8.32 1.27 4.73
C VAL A 135 -9.60 0.50 4.44
N GLY A 136 -9.68 -0.77 4.85
CA GLY A 136 -10.90 -1.57 4.81
C GLY A 136 -12.07 -1.01 5.66
N TYR A 137 -11.79 -0.11 6.61
CA TYR A 137 -12.81 0.58 7.42
C TYR A 137 -12.99 2.07 7.06
N SER A 138 -12.33 2.57 6.02
CA SER A 138 -12.52 3.96 5.57
C SER A 138 -13.91 4.17 4.96
N GLU A 139 -14.53 5.32 5.21
CA GLU A 139 -15.83 5.69 4.62
C GLU A 139 -15.72 5.84 3.09
N ALA A 140 -16.73 5.37 2.35
CA ALA A 140 -16.79 5.48 0.89
C ALA A 140 -16.77 6.96 0.44
#